data_AF-G7GEK0-F1
#
_entry.id   AF-G7GEK0-F1
#
_cell.length_a   1.000
_cell.length_b   1.000
_cell.length_c   1.000
_cell.angle_alpha   90.00
_cell.angle_beta   90.00
_cell.angle_gamma   90.00
#
_symmetry.space_group_name_H-M   'P 1'
#
loop_
_entity.id
_entity.type
_entity.pdbx_description
1 polymer ?
#
loop_
_entity_poly.entity_id
_entity_poly.type
_entity_poly.pdbx_seq_one_letter_code
_entity_poly.pdbx_strand_id
1 'polypeptide(L)'
;MSLFSDFSSIQSEFSLQEYRPNKNYIQESKHYFFEAQLVDIKLTEWKGKLHEINYTLKTEDPVQLRKIQKYLFEQYKKNFEWELTIDNGFGKFYENSNKSILGIYSYSFDPTVSFLSNELRVEETKRRFPHLNE
;
A
#
# COMPACT_ATOMS: atom_id res chain seq x y z
N MET A 1 3.44 8.51 -7.94
CA MET A 1 3.76 7.06 -7.95
C MET A 1 2.51 6.26 -8.27
N SER A 2 2.62 5.17 -9.02
CA SER A 2 1.47 4.33 -9.39
C SER A 2 1.83 2.87 -9.19
N LEU A 3 0.89 2.05 -8.71
CA LEU A 3 1.12 0.60 -8.65
C LEU A 3 1.42 0.05 -10.05
N PHE A 4 2.31 -0.94 -10.07
CA PHE A 4 2.87 -1.61 -11.24
C PHE A 4 3.77 -0.77 -12.15
N SER A 5 4.08 0.48 -11.78
CA SER A 5 5.12 1.23 -12.50
C SER A 5 6.47 0.55 -12.33
N ASP A 6 7.33 0.71 -13.33
CA ASP A 6 8.74 0.37 -13.23
C ASP A 6 9.33 1.04 -11.98
N PHE A 7 10.02 0.27 -11.15
CA PHE A 7 10.57 0.78 -9.90
C PHE A 7 11.82 1.64 -10.12
N SER A 8 12.54 1.42 -11.22
CA SER A 8 13.76 2.19 -11.56
C SER A 8 13.47 3.67 -11.78
N SER A 9 12.31 4.01 -12.35
CA SER A 9 11.89 5.41 -12.50
C SER A 9 11.63 6.07 -11.15
N ILE A 10 11.02 5.36 -10.21
CA ILE A 10 10.79 5.86 -8.84
C ILE A 10 12.13 6.11 -8.13
N GLN A 11 13.08 5.17 -8.24
CA GLN A 11 14.42 5.32 -7.65
C GLN A 11 15.18 6.53 -8.19
N SER A 12 14.93 6.92 -9.44
CA SER A 12 15.56 8.10 -10.04
C SER A 12 14.98 9.43 -9.54
N GLU A 13 13.73 9.42 -9.06
CA GLU A 13 12.98 10.61 -8.65
C GLU A 13 13.06 10.88 -7.14
N PHE A 14 13.25 9.83 -6.33
CA PHE A 14 13.17 9.91 -4.87
C PHE A 14 14.44 9.38 -4.20
N SER A 15 14.91 10.06 -3.16
CA SER A 15 16.00 9.59 -2.31
C SER A 15 15.49 8.50 -1.35
N LEU A 16 15.36 7.28 -1.86
CA LEU A 16 14.83 6.14 -1.11
C LEU A 16 15.87 5.51 -0.18
N GLN A 17 15.46 5.20 1.06
CA GLN A 17 16.25 4.41 2.01
C GLN A 17 15.75 2.97 2.02
N GLU A 18 16.61 2.01 1.66
CA GLU A 18 16.26 0.59 1.76
C GLU A 18 16.20 0.15 3.23
N TYR A 19 15.22 -0.68 3.57
CA TYR A 19 15.10 -1.29 4.90
C TYR A 19 14.66 -2.75 4.79
N ARG A 20 14.84 -3.49 5.88
CA ARG A 20 14.36 -4.88 5.99
C ARG A 20 13.18 -4.94 6.95
N PRO A 21 11.99 -5.35 6.51
CA PRO A 21 10.87 -5.53 7.43
C PRO A 21 11.13 -6.72 8.36
N ASN A 22 10.59 -6.66 9.57
CA ASN A 22 10.72 -7.72 10.58
C ASN A 22 10.19 -9.08 10.09
N LYS A 23 9.19 -9.06 9.21
CA LYS A 23 8.67 -10.24 8.52
C LYS A 23 8.59 -9.94 7.03
N ASN A 24 9.24 -10.78 6.24
CA ASN A 24 9.11 -10.77 4.79
C ASN A 24 8.79 -12.19 4.30
N TYR A 25 7.62 -12.41 3.72
CA TYR A 25 7.28 -13.70 3.12
C TYR A 25 7.81 -13.83 1.69
N ILE A 26 8.01 -12.70 1.00
CA ILE A 26 8.51 -12.64 -0.36
C ILE A 26 9.97 -12.19 -0.31
N GLN A 27 10.89 -13.13 -0.06
CA GLN A 27 12.31 -12.82 0.23
C GLN A 27 13.01 -12.03 -0.88
N GLU A 28 12.53 -12.13 -2.12
CA GLU A 28 13.04 -11.37 -3.26
C GLU A 28 12.42 -9.96 -3.41
N SER A 29 11.46 -9.57 -2.58
CA SER A 29 10.98 -8.19 -2.53
C SER A 29 11.97 -7.28 -1.81
N LYS A 30 12.03 -6.03 -2.27
CA LYS A 30 12.82 -4.97 -1.62
C LYS A 30 11.89 -3.94 -1.03
N HIS A 31 12.28 -3.37 0.11
CA HIS A 31 11.44 -2.43 0.83
C HIS A 31 12.20 -1.12 1.02
N TYR A 32 11.49 -0.03 0.78
CA TYR A 32 12.07 1.30 0.81
C TYR A 32 11.22 2.24 1.64
N PHE A 33 11.86 3.22 2.24
CA PHE A 33 11.25 4.23 3.07
C PHE A 33 11.76 5.61 2.68
N PHE A 34 10.88 6.60 2.75
CA PHE A 34 11.29 8.00 2.78
C PHE A 34 10.24 8.84 3.50
N GLU A 35 10.72 9.91 4.12
CA GLU A 35 9.88 10.85 4.85
C GLU A 35 9.41 11.97 3.93
N ALA A 36 8.14 12.36 4.08
CA ALA A 36 7.61 13.59 3.52
C ALA A 36 6.99 14.45 4.63
N GLN A 37 6.62 15.69 4.27
CA GLN A 37 6.10 16.66 5.23
C GLN A 37 4.81 16.20 5.93
N LEU A 38 3.88 15.59 5.19
CA LEU A 38 2.56 15.20 5.69
C LEU A 38 2.41 13.69 5.94
N VAL A 39 3.31 12.90 5.38
CA VAL A 39 3.24 11.44 5.38
C VAL A 39 4.63 10.85 5.45
N ASP A 40 4.74 9.69 6.07
CA ASP A 40 5.84 8.78 5.84
C ASP A 40 5.43 7.72 4.84
N ILE A 41 6.34 7.41 3.91
CA ILE A 41 6.03 6.53 2.78
C ILE A 41 6.91 5.30 2.84
N LYS A 42 6.28 4.12 2.87
CA LYS A 42 6.94 2.83 2.66
C LYS A 42 6.52 2.25 1.32
N LEU A 43 7.49 1.74 0.57
CA LEU A 43 7.30 1.11 -0.74
C LEU A 43 7.76 -0.34 -0.68
N THR A 44 7.07 -1.21 -1.41
CA THR A 44 7.51 -2.59 -1.68
C THR A 44 7.69 -2.75 -3.19
N GLU A 45 8.94 -3.04 -3.58
CA GLU A 45 9.30 -3.46 -4.93
C GLU A 45 9.28 -4.99 -5.01
N TRP A 46 8.71 -5.52 -6.08
CA TRP A 46 8.85 -6.93 -6.44
C TRP A 46 8.88 -7.07 -7.96
N LYS A 47 9.74 -7.97 -8.48
CA LYS A 47 9.96 -8.16 -9.93
C LYS A 47 10.20 -6.84 -10.71
N GLY A 48 10.91 -5.89 -10.12
CA GLY A 48 11.21 -4.59 -10.73
C GLY A 48 10.04 -3.61 -10.81
N LYS A 49 8.92 -3.87 -10.10
CA LYS A 49 7.72 -3.01 -10.11
C LYS A 49 7.31 -2.61 -8.71
N LEU A 50 6.61 -1.48 -8.59
CA LEU A 50 5.97 -1.06 -7.35
C LEU A 50 4.71 -1.90 -7.09
N HIS A 51 4.71 -2.69 -6.01
CA HIS A 51 3.60 -3.58 -5.67
C HIS A 51 2.80 -3.15 -4.44
N GLU A 52 3.39 -2.36 -3.56
CA GLU A 52 2.70 -1.81 -2.40
C GLU A 52 3.27 -0.44 -2.04
N ILE A 53 2.38 0.42 -1.57
CA ILE A 53 2.70 1.70 -0.97
C ILE A 53 1.88 1.90 0.30
N ASN A 54 2.52 2.36 1.37
CA ASN A 54 1.90 2.69 2.64
C ASN A 54 2.20 4.15 2.97
N TYR A 55 1.16 4.92 3.24
CA TYR A 55 1.20 6.30 3.68
C TYR A 55 0.81 6.39 5.15
N THR A 56 1.78 6.50 6.04
CA THR A 56 1.52 6.77 7.46
C THR A 56 1.33 8.28 7.64
N LEU A 57 0.17 8.69 8.13
CA LEU A 57 -0.26 10.09 8.19
C LEU A 57 0.30 10.76 9.44
N LYS A 58 1.00 11.89 9.29
CA LYS A 58 1.62 12.65 10.40
C LYS A 58 0.66 13.63 11.08
N THR A 59 -0.64 13.34 11.06
CA THR A 59 -1.67 14.21 11.63
C THR A 59 -2.78 13.39 12.27
N GLU A 60 -3.32 13.90 13.38
CA GLU A 60 -4.48 13.33 14.05
C GLU A 60 -5.76 14.15 13.78
N ASP A 61 -5.66 15.30 13.11
CA ASP A 61 -6.81 16.13 12.79
C ASP A 61 -7.78 15.39 11.86
N PRO A 62 -9.03 15.10 12.29
CA PRO A 62 -9.98 14.34 11.49
C PRO A 62 -10.31 14.97 10.14
N VAL A 63 -10.25 16.31 10.05
CA VAL A 63 -10.53 17.02 8.79
C VAL A 63 -9.36 16.83 7.81
N GLN A 64 -8.13 16.99 8.27
CA GLN A 64 -6.94 16.76 7.46
C GLN A 64 -6.80 15.29 7.05
N LEU A 65 -7.05 14.35 7.97
CA LEU A 65 -7.07 12.91 7.67
C LEU A 65 -8.02 12.57 6.52
N ARG A 66 -9.26 13.05 6.59
CA ARG A 66 -10.25 12.83 5.52
C ARG A 66 -9.82 13.45 4.19
N LYS A 67 -9.20 14.64 4.20
CA LYS A 67 -8.69 15.29 2.99
C LYS A 67 -7.58 14.47 2.34
N ILE A 68 -6.60 13.99 3.12
CA ILE A 68 -5.50 13.19 2.60
C ILE A 68 -6.01 11.83 2.12
N GLN A 69 -6.86 11.15 2.90
CA GLN A 69 -7.48 9.89 2.48
C GLN A 69 -8.20 10.07 1.15
N LYS A 70 -9.09 11.05 1.03
CA LYS A 70 -9.83 11.31 -0.21
C LYS A 70 -8.87 11.56 -1.37
N TYR A 71 -7.87 12.43 -1.17
CA TYR A 71 -6.88 12.71 -2.20
C TYR A 71 -6.16 11.45 -2.68
N LEU A 72 -5.65 10.62 -1.76
CA LEU A 72 -4.94 9.39 -2.10
C LEU A 72 -5.85 8.40 -2.84
N PHE A 73 -7.06 8.15 -2.35
CA PHE A 73 -7.99 7.23 -3.03
C PHE A 73 -8.33 7.71 -4.45
N GLU A 74 -8.53 9.01 -4.67
CA GLU A 74 -8.75 9.58 -6.00
C GLU A 74 -7.52 9.44 -6.91
N GLN A 75 -6.29 9.63 -6.39
CA GLN A 75 -5.07 9.44 -7.18
C GLN A 75 -4.91 7.99 -7.69
N TYR A 76 -5.35 7.01 -6.90
CA TYR A 76 -5.24 5.59 -7.26
C TYR A 76 -6.47 5.06 -8.00
N LYS A 77 -7.57 5.83 -8.05
CA LYS A 77 -8.86 5.48 -8.67
C LYS A 77 -8.74 5.18 -10.17
N LYS A 78 -7.73 5.71 -10.86
CA LYS A 78 -7.50 5.53 -12.33
C LYS A 78 -8.81 5.57 -13.13
N ASN A 79 -9.27 4.41 -13.63
CA ASN A 79 -10.48 4.24 -14.45
C ASN A 79 -11.51 3.30 -13.80
N PHE A 80 -11.51 3.19 -12.47
CA PHE A 80 -12.42 2.31 -11.72
C PHE A 80 -13.05 3.06 -10.55
N GLU A 81 -14.09 2.48 -9.97
CA GLU A 81 -14.63 2.92 -8.68
C GLU A 81 -14.12 2.02 -7.56
N TRP A 82 -13.92 2.61 -6.38
CA TRP A 82 -13.57 1.86 -5.18
C TRP A 82 -14.84 1.28 -4.56
N GLU A 83 -14.84 -0.03 -4.34
CA GLU A 83 -15.92 -0.74 -3.66
C GLU A 83 -15.48 -1.07 -2.24
N LEU A 84 -16.20 -0.57 -1.23
CA LEU A 84 -15.97 -0.93 0.16
C LEU A 84 -16.34 -2.40 0.36
N THR A 85 -15.36 -3.23 0.73
CA THR A 85 -15.54 -4.67 0.92
C THR A 85 -15.70 -5.05 2.39
N ILE A 86 -14.91 -4.43 3.28
CA ILE A 86 -14.88 -4.75 4.71
C ILE A 86 -14.69 -3.45 5.52
N ASP A 87 -15.44 -3.32 6.61
CA ASP A 87 -15.15 -2.42 7.73
C ASP A 87 -15.19 -3.24 9.01
N ASN A 88 -14.05 -3.38 9.68
CA ASN A 88 -13.90 -4.27 10.83
C ASN A 88 -13.71 -3.53 12.17
N GLY A 89 -13.92 -2.20 12.19
CA GLY A 89 -13.70 -1.39 13.39
C GLY A 89 -12.23 -1.04 13.67
N PHE A 90 -11.29 -1.54 12.86
CA PHE A 90 -9.86 -1.18 12.89
C PHE A 90 -9.38 -0.57 11.57
N GLY A 91 -10.02 -0.96 10.46
CA GLY A 91 -9.73 -0.45 9.15
C GLY A 91 -10.88 -0.67 8.17
N LYS A 92 -10.85 0.10 7.08
CA LYS A 92 -11.72 -0.06 5.92
C LYS A 92 -10.92 -0.59 4.75
N PHE A 93 -11.48 -1.57 4.05
CA PHE A 93 -10.86 -2.25 2.93
C PHE A 93 -11.69 -1.98 1.68
N TYR A 94 -11.00 -1.64 0.60
CA TYR A 94 -11.61 -1.26 -0.66
C TYR A 94 -10.94 -2.06 -1.77
N GLU A 95 -11.72 -2.71 -2.61
CA GLU A 95 -11.19 -3.29 -3.84
C GLU A 95 -11.59 -2.43 -5.03
N ASN A 96 -10.74 -2.43 -6.04
CA ASN A 96 -11.18 -1.92 -7.33
C ASN A 96 -12.03 -2.95 -8.08
N SER A 97 -12.80 -2.49 -9.06
CA SER A 97 -13.77 -3.33 -9.79
C SER A 97 -13.20 -4.61 -10.41
N ASN A 98 -11.91 -4.64 -10.77
CA ASN A 98 -11.24 -5.82 -11.31
C ASN A 98 -10.38 -6.58 -10.27
N LYS A 99 -10.47 -6.22 -8.98
CA LYS A 99 -9.76 -6.82 -7.84
C LYS A 99 -8.24 -6.89 -8.02
N SER A 100 -7.66 -5.99 -8.80
CA SER A 100 -6.22 -5.91 -9.02
C SER A 100 -5.50 -5.11 -7.94
N ILE A 101 -6.21 -4.25 -7.21
CA ILE A 101 -5.67 -3.41 -6.15
C ILE A 101 -6.59 -3.46 -4.93
N LEU A 102 -5.99 -3.65 -3.77
CA LEU A 102 -6.61 -3.47 -2.46
C LEU A 102 -6.16 -2.13 -1.87
N GLY A 103 -7.11 -1.23 -1.64
CA GLY A 103 -6.94 -0.02 -0.84
C GLY A 103 -7.33 -0.29 0.61
N ILE A 104 -6.54 0.19 1.56
CA ILE A 104 -6.81 0.04 2.99
C ILE A 104 -6.71 1.41 3.65
N TYR A 105 -7.65 1.72 4.52
CA TYR A 105 -7.53 2.82 5.47
C TYR A 105 -7.57 2.24 6.89
N SER A 106 -6.41 2.20 7.54
CA SER A 106 -6.26 1.85 8.95
C SER A 106 -6.32 3.11 9.79
N TYR A 107 -7.14 3.13 10.84
CA TYR A 107 -7.33 4.30 11.71
C TYR A 107 -6.87 4.07 13.16
N SER A 108 -6.13 2.98 13.42
CA SER A 108 -5.55 2.67 14.74
C SER A 108 -4.16 3.26 14.92
N PHE A 109 -3.89 3.93 16.06
CA PHE A 109 -2.64 4.52 16.61
C PHE A 109 -1.72 5.33 15.66
N ASP A 110 -1.60 4.96 14.40
CA ASP A 110 -0.96 5.68 13.31
C ASP A 110 -1.83 5.54 12.05
N PRO A 111 -2.72 6.52 11.75
CA PRO A 111 -3.60 6.45 10.60
C PRO A 111 -2.80 6.19 9.31
N THR A 112 -3.13 5.11 8.60
CA THR A 112 -2.36 4.65 7.45
C THR A 112 -3.29 4.38 6.27
N VAL A 113 -2.92 4.91 5.11
CA VAL A 113 -3.55 4.58 3.83
C VAL A 113 -2.59 3.69 3.04
N SER A 114 -3.04 2.51 2.65
CA SER A 114 -2.22 1.55 1.90
C SER A 114 -2.86 1.18 0.58
N PHE A 115 -2.05 0.97 -0.45
CA PHE A 115 -2.48 0.39 -1.71
C PHE A 115 -1.57 -0.78 -2.06
N LEU A 116 -2.15 -1.96 -2.25
CA LEU A 116 -1.43 -3.19 -2.49
C LEU A 116 -1.96 -3.87 -3.75
N SER A 117 -1.05 -4.35 -4.58
CA SER A 117 -1.40 -5.19 -5.72
C SER A 117 -1.92 -6.55 -5.28
N ASN A 118 -2.91 -7.07 -6.02
CA ASN A 118 -3.41 -8.42 -5.79
C ASN A 118 -2.37 -9.50 -6.12
N GLU A 119 -1.47 -9.24 -7.09
CA GLU A 119 -0.38 -10.17 -7.41
C GLU A 119 0.52 -10.44 -6.20
N LEU A 120 0.94 -9.38 -5.50
CA LEU A 120 1.76 -9.49 -4.29
C LEU A 120 1.01 -10.20 -3.17
N ARG A 121 -0.26 -9.84 -2.92
CA ARG A 121 -1.08 -10.47 -1.87
C ARG A 121 -1.29 -11.96 -2.08
N VAL A 122 -1.56 -12.37 -3.33
CA VAL A 122 -1.76 -13.79 -3.68
C VAL A 122 -0.47 -14.57 -3.43
N GLU A 123 0.68 -14.02 -3.85
CA GLU A 123 1.97 -14.65 -3.61
C GLU A 123 2.30 -14.73 -2.12
N GLU A 124 2.09 -13.65 -1.37
CA GLU A 124 2.32 -13.62 0.08
C GLU A 124 1.44 -14.65 0.80
N THR A 125 0.16 -14.73 0.43
CA THR A 125 -0.79 -15.68 1.03
C THR A 125 -0.34 -17.12 0.83
N LYS A 126 0.10 -17.47 -0.40
CA LYS A 126 0.62 -18.82 -0.71
C LYS A 126 1.83 -19.18 0.17
N ARG A 127 2.75 -18.25 0.38
CA ARG A 127 3.96 -18.48 1.18
C ARG A 127 3.69 -18.48 2.67
N ARG A 128 2.77 -17.63 3.13
CA ARG A 128 2.39 -17.50 4.54
C ARG A 128 1.57 -18.68 5.02
N PHE A 129 0.72 -19.23 4.16
CA PHE A 129 -0.19 -20.32 4.48
C PHE A 129 -0.13 -21.41 3.41
N PRO A 130 0.96 -22.20 3.36
CA PRO A 130 1.16 -23.19 2.30
C PRO A 130 0.06 -24.26 2.26
N HIS A 131 -0.57 -24.55 3.41
CA HIS A 131 -1.58 -25.61 3.56
C HIS A 131 -3.03 -25.11 3.45
N LEU A 132 -3.28 -23.81 3.18
CA LEU A 132 -4.65 -23.29 3.04
C LEU A 132 -5.28 -23.62 1.68
N ASN A 133 -4.50 -24.10 0.71
CA ASN A 133 -4.95 -24.42 -0.64
C ASN A 133 -4.86 -25.93 -0.97
N GLU A 134 -4.61 -26.78 0.05
CA GLU A 134 -4.73 -28.25 -0.02
C GLU A 134 -6.14 -28.67 0.37
#